data_AF-A0AB39VDF0-F1
#
_entry.id   AF-A0AB39VDF0-F1
#
_cell.length_a   1.000
_cell.length_b   1.000
_cell.length_c   1.000
_cell.angle_alpha   90.00
_cell.angle_beta   90.00
_cell.angle_gamma   90.00
#
_symmetry.space_group_name_H-M   'P 1'
#
loop_
_entity.id
_entity.type
_entity.pdbx_description
1 polymer ?
#
loop_
_entity_poly.entity_id
_entity_poly.type
_entity_poly.pdbx_seq_one_letter_code
_entity_poly.pdbx_strand_id
1 'polypeptide(L)'
;MVEFFIAFRHIVERKFQSIFSTLGIAIAVTVFIVSLTVSNGLGRNMISSLLTMSPHILIKHKQKNFFENYDEAVENLKKVDGVKAVIPKINSQSIIKSQGFARGVLAYGIMPNNVKNDLDLRIISGNNNIEELNSILVGEELAKGMGLKVGQEVSLVSAENKEIKLIVRGIFKTGFLEYDTNLAIVPMKTMQILAEQGEVATDIWLKTINPQKVENVEKKIISNNVIPHSEYGIMDWKMINQSLLNAVRFEKFVLVAILSLLLLIASFAVSVILNMVVREKIKDIGILKSIGYTNKNIRRIFMIEGLLLGFFGMVMGSILSPIVLFILKILFKVFMRNGTYYLEELPLYISANELIIIYVVTVIVIFISTIFPASRAAKLKPVEALKYE
;
A
#
# COMPACT_ATOMS: atom_id res chain seq x y z
N MET A 1 -20.54 16.59 -37.05
CA MET A 1 -19.61 17.74 -36.97
C MET A 1 -20.31 18.98 -36.44
N VAL A 2 -21.53 19.28 -36.89
CA VAL A 2 -22.26 20.50 -36.47
C VAL A 2 -22.68 20.46 -34.99
N GLU A 3 -23.12 19.31 -34.46
CA GLU A 3 -23.54 19.24 -33.04
C GLU A 3 -22.38 19.50 -32.06
N PHE A 4 -21.18 19.03 -32.40
CA PHE A 4 -19.97 19.30 -31.63
C PHE A 4 -19.61 20.79 -31.66
N PHE A 5 -19.68 21.42 -32.85
CA PHE A 5 -19.40 22.84 -33.00
C PHE A 5 -20.35 23.70 -32.17
N ILE A 6 -21.66 23.37 -32.18
CA ILE A 6 -22.66 24.07 -31.36
C ILE A 6 -22.36 23.88 -29.86
N ALA A 7 -22.12 22.64 -29.42
CA ALA A 7 -21.80 22.33 -28.03
C ALA A 7 -20.55 23.07 -27.54
N PHE A 8 -19.48 23.07 -28.34
CA PHE A 8 -18.24 23.78 -28.02
C PHE A 8 -18.47 25.30 -27.93
N ARG A 9 -19.27 25.86 -28.84
CA ARG A 9 -19.61 27.28 -28.83
C ARG A 9 -20.38 27.68 -27.56
N HIS A 10 -21.32 26.85 -27.08
CA HIS A 10 -22.03 27.10 -25.82
C HIS A 10 -21.06 27.22 -24.64
N ILE A 11 -20.07 26.33 -24.55
CA ILE A 11 -19.07 26.33 -23.48
C ILE A 11 -18.25 27.62 -23.47
N VAL A 12 -17.82 28.08 -24.66
CA VAL A 12 -16.97 29.27 -24.83
C VAL A 12 -17.74 30.57 -24.59
N GLU A 13 -19.01 30.65 -25.00
CA GLU A 13 -19.85 31.83 -24.76
C GLU A 13 -20.16 32.02 -23.27
N ARG A 14 -20.22 30.93 -22.49
CA ARG A 14 -20.58 30.94 -21.05
C ARG A 14 -19.43 30.56 -20.14
N LYS A 15 -18.35 31.33 -20.23
CA LYS A 15 -17.08 31.08 -19.53
C LYS A 15 -17.25 30.80 -18.03
N PHE A 16 -18.00 31.62 -17.30
CA PHE A 16 -18.15 31.45 -15.84
C PHE A 16 -18.77 30.11 -15.46
N GLN A 17 -19.90 29.73 -16.06
CA GLN A 17 -20.61 28.49 -15.74
C GLN A 17 -19.80 27.25 -16.13
N SER A 18 -19.18 27.30 -17.30
CA SER A 18 -18.27 26.27 -17.79
C SER A 18 -17.07 26.11 -16.86
N ILE A 19 -16.47 27.21 -16.38
CA ILE A 19 -15.34 27.18 -15.43
C ILE A 19 -15.75 26.51 -14.12
N PHE A 20 -16.87 26.87 -13.52
CA PHE A 20 -17.31 26.26 -12.24
C PHE A 20 -17.64 24.76 -12.38
N SER A 21 -18.28 24.34 -13.47
CA SER A 21 -18.51 22.90 -13.75
C SER A 21 -17.18 22.15 -13.91
N THR A 22 -16.29 22.70 -14.72
CA THR A 22 -14.99 22.10 -15.03
C THR A 22 -14.12 22.01 -13.77
N LEU A 23 -14.11 23.06 -12.93
CA LEU A 23 -13.41 23.08 -11.65
C LEU A 23 -13.96 22.04 -10.66
N GLY A 24 -15.28 21.90 -10.56
CA GLY A 24 -15.88 20.89 -9.68
C GLY A 24 -15.43 19.47 -10.03
N ILE A 25 -15.44 19.13 -11.32
CA ILE A 25 -14.94 17.85 -11.82
C ILE A 25 -13.44 17.73 -11.62
N ALA A 26 -12.66 18.78 -11.91
CA ALA A 26 -11.22 18.77 -11.76
C ALA A 26 -10.79 18.55 -10.31
N ILE A 27 -11.46 19.18 -9.34
CA ILE A 27 -11.20 18.98 -7.92
C ILE A 27 -11.51 17.54 -7.53
N ALA A 28 -12.67 17.01 -7.94
CA ALA A 28 -13.05 15.62 -7.63
C ALA A 28 -12.01 14.62 -8.20
N VAL A 29 -11.63 14.78 -9.47
CA VAL A 29 -10.61 13.93 -10.11
C VAL A 29 -9.24 14.09 -9.45
N THR A 30 -8.85 15.32 -9.09
CA THR A 30 -7.58 15.59 -8.39
C THR A 30 -7.52 14.87 -7.06
N VAL A 31 -8.54 15.05 -6.23
CA VAL A 31 -8.62 14.41 -4.91
C VAL A 31 -8.62 12.89 -5.07
N PHE A 32 -9.30 12.35 -6.09
CA PHE A 32 -9.31 10.91 -6.36
C PHE A 32 -7.90 10.38 -6.70
N ILE A 33 -7.23 10.98 -7.69
CA ILE A 33 -5.90 10.56 -8.12
C ILE A 33 -4.87 10.70 -7.00
N VAL A 34 -4.87 11.84 -6.29
CA VAL A 34 -3.94 12.10 -5.19
C VAL A 34 -4.13 11.08 -4.06
N SER A 35 -5.38 10.86 -3.63
CA SER A 35 -5.68 9.95 -2.52
C SER A 35 -5.27 8.51 -2.83
N LEU A 36 -5.59 8.01 -4.03
CA LEU A 36 -5.17 6.67 -4.43
C LEU A 36 -3.66 6.54 -4.60
N THR A 37 -2.99 7.57 -5.13
CA THR A 37 -1.53 7.56 -5.32
C THR A 37 -0.80 7.45 -3.98
N VAL A 38 -1.26 8.20 -2.98
CA VAL A 38 -0.72 8.16 -1.61
C VAL A 38 -1.03 6.82 -0.94
N SER A 39 -2.30 6.36 -0.99
CA SER A 39 -2.71 5.09 -0.39
C SER A 39 -1.93 3.90 -0.97
N ASN A 40 -1.77 3.85 -2.30
CA ASN A 40 -0.97 2.81 -2.95
C ASN A 40 0.52 2.91 -2.59
N GLY A 41 1.06 4.12 -2.51
CA GLY A 41 2.44 4.35 -2.12
C GLY A 41 2.71 3.84 -0.70
N LEU A 42 1.86 4.21 0.25
CA LEU A 42 1.93 3.75 1.64
C LEU A 42 1.79 2.23 1.74
N GLY A 43 0.77 1.66 1.09
CA GLY A 43 0.56 0.21 1.09
C GLY A 43 1.74 -0.57 0.49
N ARG A 44 2.32 -0.08 -0.62
CA ARG A 44 3.50 -0.70 -1.24
C ARG A 44 4.72 -0.59 -0.35
N ASN A 45 4.96 0.58 0.25
CA ASN A 45 6.08 0.80 1.15
C ASN A 45 5.99 -0.12 2.37
N MET A 46 4.79 -0.22 2.97
CA MET A 46 4.52 -1.12 4.08
C MET A 46 4.82 -2.58 3.71
N ILE A 47 4.33 -3.06 2.56
CA ILE A 47 4.61 -4.42 2.08
C ILE A 47 6.11 -4.64 1.86
N SER A 48 6.83 -3.68 1.26
CA SER A 48 8.29 -3.81 1.07
C SER A 48 9.05 -3.86 2.40
N SER A 49 8.64 -3.06 3.39
CA SER A 49 9.25 -3.09 4.73
C SER A 49 9.02 -4.44 5.42
N LEU A 50 7.80 -5.00 5.32
CA LEU A 50 7.51 -6.34 5.84
C LEU A 50 8.39 -7.41 5.17
N LEU A 51 8.49 -7.39 3.83
CA LEU A 51 9.24 -8.39 3.07
C LEU A 51 10.77 -8.33 3.28
N THR A 52 11.31 -7.19 3.68
CA THR A 52 12.76 -7.04 3.88
C THR A 52 13.25 -7.83 5.10
N MET A 53 12.43 -7.87 6.15
CA MET A 53 12.80 -8.43 7.46
C MET A 53 12.13 -9.74 7.82
N SER A 54 10.98 -10.04 7.22
CA SER A 54 10.22 -11.24 7.48
C SER A 54 10.55 -12.36 6.48
N PRO A 55 10.37 -13.63 6.85
CA PRO A 55 10.42 -14.73 5.89
C PRO A 55 9.35 -14.53 4.81
N HIS A 56 9.68 -14.93 3.58
CA HIS A 56 8.66 -15.02 2.52
C HIS A 56 7.80 -16.27 2.72
N ILE A 57 8.42 -17.37 3.17
CA ILE A 57 7.74 -18.60 3.60
C ILE A 57 8.27 -18.98 4.98
N LEU A 58 7.35 -19.24 5.90
CA LEU A 58 7.59 -19.76 7.23
C LEU A 58 7.19 -21.23 7.27
N ILE A 59 8.12 -22.09 7.70
CA ILE A 59 7.85 -23.50 7.91
C ILE A 59 7.93 -23.77 9.40
N LYS A 60 6.86 -24.34 9.94
CA LYS A 60 6.75 -24.77 11.34
C LYS A 60 6.33 -26.22 11.41
N HIS A 61 6.70 -26.92 12.47
CA HIS A 61 6.11 -28.21 12.75
C HIS A 61 4.66 -28.03 13.24
N LYS A 62 3.73 -28.85 12.74
CA LYS A 62 2.30 -28.81 13.09
C LYS A 62 1.97 -29.31 14.50
N GLN A 63 2.79 -30.22 15.03
CA GLN A 63 2.52 -30.92 16.30
C GLN A 63 3.60 -30.62 17.36
N LYS A 64 4.87 -30.60 16.97
CA LYS A 64 5.97 -30.21 17.85
C LYS A 64 6.26 -28.71 17.72
N ASN A 65 6.96 -28.15 18.71
CA ASN A 65 7.42 -26.75 18.67
C ASN A 65 8.82 -26.59 18.05
N PHE A 66 9.44 -27.69 17.61
CA PHE A 66 10.81 -27.71 17.11
C PHE A 66 11.06 -28.79 16.06
N PHE A 67 12.16 -28.61 15.32
CA PHE A 67 12.72 -29.50 14.31
C PHE A 67 13.98 -30.15 14.92
N GLU A 68 14.00 -31.47 15.05
CA GLU A 68 15.14 -32.22 15.60
C GLU A 68 16.27 -32.41 14.56
N ASN A 69 15.93 -32.63 13.29
CA ASN A 69 16.89 -32.73 12.18
C ASN A 69 16.61 -31.64 11.13
N TYR A 70 16.81 -30.38 11.51
CA TYR A 70 16.51 -29.26 10.63
C TYR A 70 17.49 -29.14 9.45
N ASP A 71 18.70 -29.71 9.56
CA ASP A 71 19.73 -29.62 8.52
C ASP A 71 19.31 -30.31 7.22
N GLU A 72 18.72 -31.51 7.30
CA GLU A 72 18.19 -32.22 6.13
C GLU A 72 17.08 -31.39 5.44
N ALA A 73 16.16 -30.82 6.23
CA ALA A 73 15.12 -29.95 5.71
C ALA A 73 15.73 -28.72 5.03
N VAL A 74 16.76 -28.10 5.64
CA VAL A 74 17.45 -26.94 5.07
C VAL A 74 18.11 -27.29 3.73
N GLU A 75 18.80 -28.43 3.62
CA GLU A 75 19.43 -28.86 2.37
C GLU A 75 18.43 -29.13 1.25
N ASN A 76 17.31 -29.79 1.59
CA ASN A 76 16.26 -30.08 0.62
C ASN A 76 15.58 -28.79 0.13
N LEU A 77 15.30 -27.85 1.03
CA LEU A 77 14.67 -26.57 0.70
C LEU A 77 15.59 -25.66 -0.12
N LYS A 78 16.91 -25.70 0.10
CA LYS A 78 17.89 -24.94 -0.69
C LYS A 78 17.91 -25.35 -2.17
N LYS A 79 17.56 -26.60 -2.49
CA LYS A 79 17.53 -27.13 -3.87
C LYS A 79 16.29 -26.70 -4.66
N VAL A 80 15.31 -26.06 -4.01
CA VAL A 80 14.06 -25.67 -4.67
C VAL A 80 14.26 -24.42 -5.52
N ASP A 81 13.92 -24.52 -6.80
CA ASP A 81 14.03 -23.40 -7.74
C ASP A 81 13.13 -22.21 -7.34
N GLY A 82 13.77 -21.05 -7.15
CA GLY A 82 13.14 -19.82 -6.68
C GLY A 82 13.45 -19.47 -5.22
N VAL A 83 14.08 -20.38 -4.46
CA VAL A 83 14.59 -20.11 -3.11
C VAL A 83 15.92 -19.38 -3.21
N LYS A 84 16.03 -18.24 -2.50
CA LYS A 84 17.24 -17.42 -2.39
C LYS A 84 18.05 -17.83 -1.15
N ALA A 85 17.38 -18.04 -0.02
CA ALA A 85 18.03 -18.40 1.23
C ALA A 85 17.10 -19.24 2.10
N VAL A 86 17.69 -20.11 2.92
CA VAL A 86 17.01 -20.90 3.95
C VAL A 86 17.72 -20.65 5.27
N ILE A 87 16.96 -20.18 6.26
CA ILE A 87 17.47 -19.67 7.53
C ILE A 87 16.75 -20.46 8.64
N PRO A 88 17.37 -21.51 9.20
CA PRO A 88 16.87 -22.14 10.41
C PRO A 88 17.00 -21.15 11.58
N LYS A 89 16.02 -21.17 12.48
CA LYS A 89 15.96 -20.20 13.57
C LYS A 89 15.37 -20.81 14.83
N ILE A 90 15.85 -20.32 15.98
CA ILE A 90 15.13 -20.44 17.25
C ILE A 90 14.48 -19.11 17.59
N ASN A 91 13.18 -19.14 17.83
CA ASN A 91 12.40 -18.00 18.28
C ASN A 91 12.04 -18.16 19.76
N SER A 92 12.35 -17.15 20.57
CA SER A 92 11.96 -17.12 21.98
C SER A 92 11.49 -15.73 22.39
N GLN A 93 10.48 -15.66 23.24
CA GLN A 93 10.14 -14.45 23.97
C GLN A 93 11.04 -14.40 25.21
N SER A 94 11.78 -13.33 25.37
CA SER A 94 12.80 -13.20 26.42
C SER A 94 12.76 -11.80 27.03
N ILE A 95 13.43 -11.63 28.16
CA ILE A 95 13.63 -10.34 28.80
C ILE A 95 15.10 -9.97 28.68
N ILE A 96 15.40 -8.82 28.10
CA ILE A 96 16.74 -8.24 28.16
C ILE A 96 16.83 -7.36 29.41
N LYS A 97 17.88 -7.54 30.21
CA LYS A 97 18.16 -6.76 31.42
C LYS A 97 19.50 -6.03 31.28
N SER A 98 19.53 -4.77 31.68
CA SER A 98 20.75 -3.96 31.75
C SER A 98 20.60 -2.82 32.76
N GLN A 99 21.57 -2.65 33.66
CA GLN A 99 21.64 -1.52 34.60
C GLN A 99 20.31 -1.19 35.31
N GLY A 100 19.57 -2.20 35.76
CA GLY A 100 18.29 -2.03 36.48
C GLY A 100 17.05 -1.86 35.59
N PHE A 101 17.21 -1.77 34.27
CA PHE A 101 16.12 -1.79 33.30
C PHE A 101 15.89 -3.20 32.77
N ALA A 102 14.63 -3.58 32.61
CA ALA A 102 14.22 -4.85 32.01
C ALA A 102 13.16 -4.59 30.93
N ARG A 103 13.30 -5.23 29.77
CA ARG A 103 12.35 -5.09 28.66
C ARG A 103 12.09 -6.44 28.00
N GLY A 104 10.83 -6.71 27.65
CA GLY A 104 10.49 -7.86 26.82
C GLY A 104 11.02 -7.68 25.40
N VAL A 105 11.61 -8.73 24.85
CA VAL A 105 12.18 -8.79 23.50
C VAL A 105 11.84 -10.10 22.81
N LEU A 106 11.81 -10.06 21.49
CA LEU A 106 11.84 -11.24 20.63
C LEU A 106 13.31 -11.58 20.40
N ALA A 107 13.77 -12.70 20.96
CA ALA A 107 15.13 -13.20 20.78
C ALA A 107 15.16 -14.22 19.64
N TYR A 108 15.90 -13.89 18.58
CA TYR A 108 16.10 -14.76 17.43
C TYR A 108 17.51 -15.36 17.48
N GLY A 109 17.58 -16.68 17.66
CA GLY A 109 18.79 -17.47 17.48
C GLY A 109 18.99 -17.80 16.02
N ILE A 110 19.98 -17.20 15.38
CA ILE A 110 20.27 -17.37 13.94
C ILE A 110 21.76 -17.74 13.76
N MET A 111 22.09 -18.50 12.72
CA MET A 111 23.47 -18.83 12.41
C MET A 111 24.24 -17.57 11.94
N PRO A 112 25.52 -17.39 12.32
CA PRO A 112 26.31 -16.21 11.93
C PRO A 112 26.36 -15.97 10.42
N ASN A 113 26.48 -17.05 9.63
CA ASN A 113 26.48 -16.97 8.16
C ASN A 113 25.17 -16.41 7.60
N ASN A 114 24.01 -16.80 8.16
CA ASN A 114 22.72 -16.29 7.71
C ASN A 114 22.54 -14.82 8.10
N VAL A 115 23.03 -14.40 9.28
CA VAL A 115 22.99 -12.99 9.68
C VAL A 115 23.82 -12.11 8.74
N LYS A 116 24.97 -12.61 8.27
CA LYS A 116 25.85 -11.86 7.38
C LYS A 116 25.36 -11.80 5.93
N ASN A 117 24.81 -12.89 5.41
CA ASN A 117 24.53 -13.05 3.98
C ASN A 117 23.04 -12.91 3.62
N ASP A 118 22.14 -13.24 4.53
CA ASP A 118 20.71 -13.41 4.23
C ASP A 118 19.80 -12.41 4.95
N LEU A 119 20.25 -11.81 6.05
CA LEU A 119 19.55 -10.73 6.73
C LEU A 119 20.12 -9.38 6.26
N ASP A 120 19.31 -8.60 5.54
CA ASP A 120 19.69 -7.29 5.01
C ASP A 120 19.68 -6.22 6.13
N LEU A 121 20.45 -6.43 7.19
CA LEU A 121 20.51 -5.57 8.38
C LEU A 121 21.40 -4.36 8.13
N ARG A 122 20.85 -3.14 8.30
CA ARG A 122 21.66 -1.92 8.32
C ARG A 122 22.26 -1.72 9.71
N ILE A 123 23.57 -1.86 9.84
CA ILE A 123 24.27 -1.63 11.11
C ILE A 123 24.49 -0.13 11.32
N ILE A 124 23.99 0.40 12.44
CA ILE A 124 24.13 1.80 12.84
C ILE A 124 25.40 2.01 13.68
N SER A 125 25.74 1.03 14.52
CA SER A 125 26.93 1.06 15.36
C SER A 125 27.45 -0.35 15.60
N GLY A 126 28.77 -0.51 15.72
CA GLY A 126 29.43 -1.81 15.91
C GLY A 126 29.54 -2.63 14.63
N ASN A 127 29.34 -3.94 14.71
CA ASN A 127 29.38 -4.86 13.58
C ASN A 127 28.25 -5.91 13.67
N ASN A 128 28.07 -6.70 12.60
CA ASN A 128 27.09 -7.79 12.54
C ASN A 128 27.72 -9.18 12.83
N ASN A 129 28.94 -9.23 13.35
CA ASN A 129 29.58 -10.50 13.67
C ASN A 129 29.04 -11.04 14.99
N ILE A 130 28.45 -12.24 14.92
CA ILE A 130 27.93 -13.00 16.06
C ILE A 130 28.54 -14.40 16.12
N GLU A 131 29.77 -14.59 15.64
CA GLU A 131 30.49 -15.88 15.74
C GLU A 131 30.71 -16.31 17.20
N GLU A 132 30.94 -15.36 18.10
CA GLU A 132 31.08 -15.65 19.53
C GLU A 132 29.72 -15.87 20.19
N LEU A 133 29.61 -16.94 20.99
CA LEU A 133 28.36 -17.36 21.66
C LEU A 133 27.77 -16.31 22.60
N ASN A 134 28.59 -15.43 23.16
CA ASN A 134 28.14 -14.34 24.02
C ASN A 134 27.80 -13.07 23.24
N SER A 135 27.55 -13.12 21.93
CA SER A 135 27.20 -11.93 21.14
C SER A 135 25.69 -11.67 21.11
N ILE A 136 25.31 -10.38 21.11
CA ILE A 136 23.94 -9.95 20.83
C ILE A 136 23.94 -8.72 19.91
N LEU A 137 23.04 -8.74 18.93
CA LEU A 137 22.68 -7.57 18.13
C LEU A 137 21.31 -7.09 18.58
N VAL A 138 21.15 -5.77 18.72
CA VAL A 138 19.90 -5.16 19.20
C VAL A 138 19.37 -4.11 18.22
N GLY A 139 18.05 -3.97 18.14
CA GLY A 139 17.43 -2.91 17.35
C GLY A 139 17.77 -1.50 17.87
N GLU A 140 17.74 -0.51 16.96
CA GLU A 140 18.11 0.87 17.26
C GLU A 140 17.27 1.49 18.41
N GLU A 141 15.95 1.31 18.38
CA GLU A 141 15.07 1.89 19.41
C GLU A 141 15.07 1.09 20.70
N LEU A 142 15.34 -0.23 20.63
CA LEU A 142 15.63 -1.03 21.82
C LEU A 142 16.86 -0.47 22.54
N ALA A 143 17.94 -0.23 21.79
CA ALA A 143 19.19 0.30 22.33
C ALA A 143 19.00 1.70 22.91
N LYS A 144 18.34 2.62 22.20
CA LYS A 144 18.04 3.97 22.71
C LYS A 144 17.19 3.93 23.97
N GLY A 145 16.12 3.13 23.97
CA GLY A 145 15.19 3.03 25.10
C GLY A 145 15.81 2.45 26.38
N MET A 146 16.88 1.66 26.25
CA MET A 146 17.61 1.06 27.37
C MET A 146 19.00 1.67 27.60
N GLY A 147 19.39 2.69 26.84
CA GLY A 147 20.72 3.30 26.91
C GLY A 147 21.88 2.36 26.55
N LEU A 148 21.63 1.31 25.77
CA LEU A 148 22.63 0.30 25.42
C LEU A 148 23.67 0.85 24.44
N LYS A 149 24.93 0.50 24.67
CA LYS A 149 26.06 0.81 23.78
C LYS A 149 26.78 -0.46 23.34
N VAL A 150 27.44 -0.40 22.19
CA VAL A 150 28.31 -1.48 21.71
C VAL A 150 29.43 -1.71 22.74
N GLY A 151 29.69 -2.98 23.07
CA GLY A 151 30.63 -3.43 24.08
C GLY A 151 30.04 -3.60 25.49
N GLN A 152 28.78 -3.20 25.71
CA GLN A 152 28.11 -3.33 27.00
C GLN A 152 27.62 -4.77 27.23
N GLU A 153 27.75 -5.25 28.48
CA GLU A 153 27.16 -6.51 28.93
C GLU A 153 25.66 -6.33 29.23
N VAL A 154 24.86 -7.27 28.76
CA VAL A 154 23.42 -7.38 29.01
C VAL A 154 23.07 -8.82 29.37
N SER A 155 22.03 -9.01 30.18
CA SER A 155 21.50 -10.35 30.45
C SER A 155 20.29 -10.63 29.58
N LEU A 156 20.24 -11.78 28.94
CA LEU A 156 19.05 -12.29 28.26
C LEU A 156 18.43 -13.40 29.11
N VAL A 157 17.15 -13.25 29.45
CA VAL A 157 16.41 -14.16 30.32
C VAL A 157 15.27 -14.82 29.53
N SER A 158 15.25 -16.14 29.48
CA SER A 158 14.20 -16.90 28.80
C SER A 158 12.91 -16.96 29.63
N ALA A 159 11.81 -17.40 29.01
CA ALA A 159 10.54 -17.64 29.73
C ALA A 159 10.65 -18.68 30.85
N GLU A 160 11.64 -19.58 30.77
CA GLU A 160 11.96 -20.60 31.79
C GLU A 160 12.84 -20.03 32.91
N ASN A 161 13.04 -18.71 32.95
CA ASN A 161 13.85 -17.99 33.92
C ASN A 161 15.34 -18.39 33.93
N LYS A 162 15.84 -18.91 32.80
CA LYS A 162 17.27 -19.12 32.57
C LYS A 162 17.89 -17.83 32.07
N GLU A 163 19.10 -17.52 32.53
CA GLU A 163 19.77 -16.26 32.25
C GLU A 163 21.16 -16.50 31.65
N ILE A 164 21.47 -15.78 30.58
CA ILE A 164 22.80 -15.76 29.96
C ILE A 164 23.27 -14.33 29.76
N LYS A 165 24.57 -14.10 30.00
CA LYS A 165 25.22 -12.81 29.81
C LYS A 165 25.78 -12.70 28.39
N LEU A 166 25.47 -11.61 27.72
CA LEU A 166 25.83 -11.33 26.33
C LEU A 166 26.44 -9.92 26.23
N ILE A 167 27.25 -9.70 25.20
CA ILE A 167 27.91 -8.45 24.87
C ILE A 167 27.27 -7.89 23.60
N VAL A 168 26.82 -6.64 23.67
CA VAL A 168 26.26 -5.94 22.51
C VAL A 168 27.35 -5.74 21.47
N ARG A 169 27.32 -6.49 20.36
CA ARG A 169 28.31 -6.38 19.27
C ARG A 169 27.91 -5.37 18.20
N GLY A 170 26.61 -5.13 18.04
CA GLY A 170 26.09 -4.18 17.08
C GLY A 170 24.66 -3.74 17.35
N ILE A 171 24.35 -2.56 16.84
CA ILE A 171 23.01 -1.98 16.85
C ILE A 171 22.56 -1.89 15.40
N PHE A 172 21.44 -2.54 15.08
CA PHE A 172 20.91 -2.58 13.72
C PHE A 172 19.63 -1.75 13.58
N LYS A 173 19.33 -1.36 12.34
CA LYS A 173 18.08 -0.74 11.93
C LYS A 173 17.50 -1.51 10.76
N THR A 174 16.21 -1.74 10.82
CA THR A 174 15.45 -2.50 9.85
C THR A 174 14.47 -1.64 9.05
N GLY A 175 14.12 -0.47 9.60
CA GLY A 175 13.08 0.40 9.04
C GLY A 175 11.66 -0.05 9.41
N PHE A 176 11.51 -1.14 10.16
CA PHE A 176 10.25 -1.58 10.73
C PHE A 176 10.30 -1.40 12.26
N LEU A 177 9.53 -0.43 12.77
CA LEU A 177 9.52 -0.01 14.17
C LEU A 177 9.40 -1.17 15.15
N GLU A 178 8.55 -2.15 14.85
CA GLU A 178 8.32 -3.29 15.75
C GLU A 178 9.59 -4.13 15.96
N TYR A 179 10.39 -4.33 14.92
CA TYR A 179 11.69 -5.01 15.04
C TYR A 179 12.75 -4.10 15.62
N ASP A 180 12.80 -2.82 15.23
CA ASP A 180 13.77 -1.88 15.78
C ASP A 180 13.59 -1.66 17.30
N THR A 181 12.37 -1.89 17.83
CA THR A 181 12.03 -1.73 19.25
C THR A 181 12.16 -3.02 20.06
N ASN A 182 11.87 -4.19 19.47
CA ASN A 182 11.68 -5.42 20.23
C ASN A 182 12.61 -6.57 19.82
N LEU A 183 13.34 -6.48 18.71
CA LEU A 183 14.14 -7.61 18.20
C LEU A 183 15.56 -7.61 18.77
N ALA A 184 15.98 -8.77 19.25
CA ALA A 184 17.37 -9.11 19.56
C ALA A 184 17.80 -10.33 18.75
N ILE A 185 18.98 -10.28 18.14
CA ILE A 185 19.56 -11.40 17.38
C ILE A 185 20.77 -11.91 18.13
N VAL A 186 20.83 -13.21 18.35
CA VAL A 186 21.91 -13.90 19.03
C VAL A 186 22.32 -15.14 18.22
N PRO A 187 23.49 -15.73 18.49
CA PRO A 187 23.90 -16.97 17.83
C PRO A 187 22.88 -18.08 18.13
N MET A 188 22.53 -18.86 17.10
CA MET A 188 21.57 -19.96 17.24
C MET A 188 21.97 -20.94 18.36
N LYS A 189 23.25 -21.28 18.46
CA LYS A 189 23.79 -22.18 19.50
C LYS A 189 23.59 -21.62 20.91
N THR A 190 23.69 -20.30 21.08
CA THR A 190 23.41 -19.61 22.35
C THR A 190 21.97 -19.81 22.78
N MET A 191 21.01 -19.73 21.86
CA MET A 191 19.61 -19.99 22.15
C MET A 191 19.32 -21.47 22.42
N GLN A 192 19.99 -22.40 21.74
CA GLN A 192 19.89 -23.84 22.03
C GLN A 192 20.33 -24.14 23.45
N ILE A 193 21.48 -23.60 23.87
CA ILE A 193 22.00 -23.72 25.23
C ILE A 193 21.03 -23.09 26.23
N LEU A 194 20.54 -21.86 25.96
CA LEU A 194 19.63 -21.15 26.86
C LEU A 194 18.28 -21.88 27.02
N ALA A 195 17.79 -22.53 25.96
CA ALA A 195 16.57 -23.34 26.00
C ALA A 195 16.81 -24.74 26.60
N GLU A 196 18.06 -25.15 26.81
CA GLU A 196 18.47 -26.54 27.10
C GLU A 196 17.86 -27.55 26.11
N GLN A 197 17.64 -27.10 24.89
CA GLN A 197 17.22 -27.95 23.79
C GLN A 197 18.47 -28.31 23.00
N GLY A 198 18.53 -29.53 22.45
CA GLY A 198 19.65 -29.99 21.64
C GLY A 198 19.85 -29.16 20.36
N GLU A 199 20.38 -29.78 19.30
CA GLU A 199 20.54 -29.09 18.02
C GLU A 199 19.21 -29.01 17.27
N VAL A 200 18.30 -28.16 17.77
CA VAL A 200 16.97 -27.97 17.22
C VAL A 200 16.79 -26.59 16.60
N ALA A 201 15.80 -26.44 15.73
CA ALA A 201 15.26 -25.16 15.28
C ALA A 201 13.77 -25.06 15.65
N THR A 202 13.23 -23.89 15.93
CA THR A 202 11.77 -23.73 16.12
C THR A 202 11.05 -23.47 14.81
N ASP A 203 11.71 -22.75 13.90
CA ASP A 203 11.16 -22.28 12.63
C ASP A 203 12.23 -22.40 11.54
N ILE A 204 11.80 -22.66 10.30
CA ILE A 204 12.65 -22.50 9.11
C ILE A 204 12.08 -21.37 8.27
N TRP A 205 12.91 -20.35 8.03
CA TRP A 205 12.58 -19.19 7.21
C TRP A 205 13.13 -19.35 5.81
N LEU A 206 12.32 -19.03 4.80
CA LEU A 206 12.77 -19.00 3.41
C LEU A 206 12.63 -17.60 2.86
N LYS A 207 13.70 -17.13 2.22
CA LYS A 207 13.65 -15.99 1.30
C LYS A 207 13.60 -16.53 -0.12
N THR A 208 12.75 -15.93 -0.94
CA THR A 208 12.57 -16.25 -2.35
C THR A 208 13.08 -15.11 -3.22
N ILE A 209 13.41 -15.41 -4.48
CA ILE A 209 13.87 -14.41 -5.46
C ILE A 209 12.77 -13.37 -5.73
N ASN A 210 11.51 -13.82 -5.79
CA ASN A 210 10.35 -12.94 -5.99
C ASN A 210 9.30 -13.15 -4.89
N PRO A 211 9.36 -12.38 -3.78
CA PRO A 211 8.39 -12.50 -2.69
C PRO A 211 6.94 -12.28 -3.11
N GLN A 212 6.67 -11.50 -4.16
CA GLN A 212 5.30 -11.23 -4.60
C GLN A 212 4.63 -12.43 -5.27
N LYS A 213 5.44 -13.37 -5.79
CA LYS A 213 5.01 -14.63 -6.42
C LYS A 213 5.40 -15.85 -5.58
N VAL A 214 5.39 -15.70 -4.27
CA VAL A 214 5.82 -16.72 -3.30
C VAL A 214 5.02 -18.02 -3.43
N GLU A 215 3.75 -17.92 -3.84
CA GLU A 215 2.83 -19.04 -4.04
C GLU A 215 3.35 -20.05 -5.07
N ASN A 216 4.16 -19.60 -6.04
CA ASN A 216 4.77 -20.51 -7.01
C ASN A 216 5.86 -21.36 -6.37
N VAL A 217 6.63 -20.80 -5.44
CA VAL A 217 7.67 -21.54 -4.70
C VAL A 217 7.01 -22.48 -3.69
N GLU A 218 6.00 -22.01 -2.97
CA GLU A 218 5.20 -22.83 -2.06
C GLU A 218 4.61 -24.05 -2.78
N LYS A 219 3.98 -23.85 -3.95
CA LYS A 219 3.46 -24.96 -4.77
C LYS A 219 4.53 -25.97 -5.13
N LYS A 220 5.74 -25.54 -5.50
CA LYS A 220 6.87 -26.45 -5.81
C LYS A 220 7.31 -27.25 -4.58
N ILE A 221 7.36 -26.62 -3.40
CA ILE A 221 7.72 -27.31 -2.14
C ILE A 221 6.70 -28.42 -1.85
N ILE A 222 5.41 -28.11 -2.01
CA ILE A 222 4.31 -29.05 -1.75
C ILE A 222 4.26 -30.15 -2.82
N SER A 223 4.30 -29.80 -4.11
CA SER A 223 4.15 -30.76 -5.20
C SER A 223 5.28 -31.77 -5.28
N ASN A 224 6.51 -31.32 -4.98
CA ASN A 224 7.69 -32.18 -5.03
C ASN A 224 7.94 -32.90 -3.70
N ASN A 225 7.03 -32.74 -2.73
CA ASN A 225 7.13 -33.32 -1.39
C ASN A 225 8.52 -33.12 -0.76
N VAL A 226 9.07 -31.91 -0.91
CA VAL A 226 10.43 -31.55 -0.46
C VAL A 226 10.58 -31.74 1.05
N ILE A 227 9.47 -31.53 1.76
CA ILE A 227 9.31 -31.81 3.18
C ILE A 227 7.93 -32.47 3.41
N PRO A 228 7.79 -33.38 4.40
CA PRO A 228 6.52 -34.02 4.72
C PRO A 228 5.43 -33.00 5.12
N HIS A 229 4.47 -32.74 4.23
CA HIS A 229 3.39 -31.78 4.52
C HIS A 229 2.45 -32.26 5.64
N SER A 230 2.44 -33.56 5.96
CA SER A 230 1.75 -34.12 7.13
C SER A 230 2.31 -33.56 8.45
N GLU A 231 3.61 -33.29 8.52
CA GLU A 231 4.32 -32.90 9.73
C GLU A 231 4.54 -31.39 9.81
N TYR A 232 4.73 -30.74 8.66
CA TYR A 232 5.11 -29.34 8.58
C TYR A 232 4.01 -28.46 7.98
N GLY A 233 3.71 -27.36 8.66
CA GLY A 233 2.89 -26.26 8.18
C GLY A 233 3.76 -25.30 7.38
N ILE A 234 3.33 -25.00 6.17
CA ILE A 234 3.96 -24.03 5.27
C ILE A 234 3.01 -22.85 5.21
N MET A 235 3.52 -21.66 5.54
CA MET A 235 2.73 -20.42 5.53
C MET A 235 3.54 -19.36 4.80
N ASP A 236 2.95 -18.76 3.77
CA ASP A 236 3.56 -17.61 3.12
C ASP A 236 3.33 -16.31 3.93
N TRP A 237 4.07 -15.26 3.57
CA TRP A 237 3.96 -13.97 4.22
C TRP A 237 2.56 -13.32 4.08
N LYS A 238 1.78 -13.66 3.05
CA LYS A 238 0.43 -13.12 2.84
C LYS A 238 -0.56 -13.75 3.81
N MET A 239 -0.42 -15.06 4.09
CA MET A 239 -1.18 -15.77 5.12
C MET A 239 -0.86 -15.23 6.51
N ILE A 240 0.43 -15.08 6.84
CA ILE A 240 0.87 -14.55 8.14
C ILE A 240 0.30 -13.15 8.38
N ASN A 241 0.28 -12.30 7.35
CA ASN A 241 -0.15 -10.90 7.46
C ASN A 241 -1.56 -10.67 6.90
N GLN A 242 -2.40 -11.70 6.84
CA GLN A 242 -3.71 -11.62 6.17
C GLN A 242 -4.60 -10.52 6.77
N SER A 243 -4.61 -10.37 8.10
CA SER A 243 -5.39 -9.33 8.79
C SER A 243 -4.95 -7.91 8.38
N LEU A 244 -3.64 -7.68 8.27
CA LEU A 244 -3.09 -6.40 7.83
C LEU A 244 -3.42 -6.13 6.37
N LEU A 245 -3.25 -7.12 5.49
CA LEU A 245 -3.61 -7.01 4.07
C LEU A 245 -5.12 -6.79 3.89
N ASN A 246 -5.96 -7.40 4.72
CA ASN A 246 -7.40 -7.15 4.73
C ASN A 246 -7.73 -5.73 5.17
N ALA A 247 -7.05 -5.22 6.20
CA ALA A 247 -7.22 -3.84 6.63
C ALA A 247 -6.86 -2.84 5.52
N VAL A 248 -5.72 -3.03 4.84
CA VAL A 248 -5.34 -2.18 3.69
C VAL A 248 -6.34 -2.27 2.54
N ARG A 249 -6.85 -3.47 2.23
CA ARG A 249 -7.90 -3.64 1.21
C ARG A 249 -9.20 -2.95 1.61
N PHE A 250 -9.59 -3.04 2.87
CA PHE A 250 -10.78 -2.40 3.41
C PHE A 250 -10.65 -0.87 3.39
N GLU A 251 -9.51 -0.33 3.82
CA GLU A 251 -9.19 1.10 3.72
C GLU A 251 -9.35 1.58 2.27
N LYS A 252 -8.75 0.86 1.31
CA LYS A 252 -8.85 1.20 -0.11
C LYS A 252 -10.30 1.13 -0.62
N PHE A 253 -11.07 0.14 -0.21
CA PHE A 253 -12.49 0.04 -0.54
C PHE A 253 -13.28 1.27 -0.04
N VAL A 254 -13.07 1.67 1.22
CA VAL A 254 -13.72 2.84 1.82
C VAL A 254 -13.31 4.13 1.09
N LEU A 255 -12.01 4.31 0.79
CA LEU A 255 -11.51 5.45 0.03
C LEU A 255 -12.17 5.54 -1.34
N VAL A 256 -12.18 4.44 -2.11
CA VAL A 256 -12.82 4.42 -3.44
C VAL A 256 -14.32 4.74 -3.35
N ALA A 257 -15.02 4.24 -2.33
CA ALA A 257 -16.43 4.54 -2.12
C ALA A 257 -16.69 6.04 -1.86
N ILE A 258 -15.92 6.65 -0.95
CA ILE A 258 -16.02 8.08 -0.63
C ILE A 258 -15.68 8.94 -1.86
N LEU A 259 -14.61 8.61 -2.57
CA LEU A 259 -14.17 9.36 -3.76
C LEU A 259 -15.18 9.23 -4.91
N SER A 260 -15.82 8.07 -5.05
CA SER A 260 -16.91 7.87 -6.02
C SER A 260 -18.14 8.71 -5.67
N LEU A 261 -18.46 8.88 -4.39
CA LEU A 261 -19.54 9.76 -3.95
C LEU A 261 -19.23 11.23 -4.26
N LEU A 262 -17.99 11.69 -4.04
CA LEU A 262 -17.56 13.04 -4.43
C LEU A 262 -17.71 13.28 -5.92
N LEU A 263 -17.33 12.29 -6.74
CA LEU A 263 -17.52 12.35 -8.18
C LEU A 263 -19.00 12.40 -8.58
N LEU A 264 -19.86 11.66 -7.88
CA LEU A 264 -21.31 11.69 -8.06
C LEU A 264 -21.88 13.08 -7.74
N ILE A 265 -21.47 13.71 -6.63
CA ILE A 265 -21.85 15.08 -6.28
C ILE A 265 -21.41 16.07 -7.37
N ALA A 266 -20.17 15.96 -7.86
CA ALA A 266 -19.68 16.79 -8.97
C ALA A 266 -20.51 16.60 -10.25
N SER A 267 -20.95 15.36 -10.51
CA SER A 267 -21.81 15.06 -11.67
C SER A 267 -23.19 15.72 -11.59
N PHE A 268 -23.79 15.81 -10.40
CA PHE A 268 -25.03 16.54 -10.20
C PHE A 268 -24.86 18.03 -10.43
N ALA A 269 -23.72 18.60 -10.05
CA ALA A 269 -23.41 20.00 -10.35
C ALA A 269 -23.42 20.26 -11.86
N VAL A 270 -22.86 19.33 -12.66
CA VAL A 270 -22.95 19.37 -14.13
C VAL A 270 -24.41 19.29 -14.59
N SER A 271 -25.22 18.38 -14.05
CA SER A 271 -26.65 18.28 -14.42
C SER A 271 -27.42 19.57 -14.12
N VAL A 272 -27.16 20.21 -12.99
CA VAL A 272 -27.81 21.48 -12.59
C VAL A 272 -27.45 22.59 -13.57
N ILE A 273 -26.16 22.72 -13.90
CA ILE A 273 -25.65 23.75 -14.82
C ILE A 273 -26.19 23.50 -16.24
N LEU A 274 -26.16 22.25 -16.71
CA LEU A 274 -26.70 21.90 -18.02
C LEU A 274 -28.21 22.17 -18.11
N ASN A 275 -28.97 21.88 -17.05
CA ASN A 275 -30.39 22.26 -16.98
C ASN A 275 -30.60 23.77 -17.03
N MET A 276 -29.72 24.56 -16.41
CA MET A 276 -29.77 26.01 -16.48
C MET A 276 -29.53 26.51 -17.90
N VAL A 277 -28.49 25.99 -18.57
CA VAL A 277 -28.17 26.31 -19.96
C VAL A 277 -29.35 25.97 -20.88
N VAL A 278 -29.98 24.81 -20.69
CA VAL A 278 -31.17 24.42 -21.47
C VAL A 278 -32.30 25.43 -21.33
N ARG A 279 -32.57 25.95 -20.12
CA ARG A 279 -33.63 26.95 -19.90
C ARG A 279 -33.32 28.28 -20.59
N GLU A 280 -32.07 28.72 -20.52
CA GLU A 280 -31.66 29.98 -21.14
C GLU A 280 -31.61 29.88 -22.67
N LYS A 281 -31.38 28.68 -23.20
CA LYS A 281 -31.31 28.39 -24.64
C LYS A 281 -32.64 27.88 -25.23
N ILE A 282 -33.76 28.04 -24.54
CA ILE A 282 -35.09 27.62 -25.03
C ILE A 282 -35.38 28.21 -26.42
N LYS A 283 -35.14 29.50 -26.63
CA LYS A 283 -35.37 30.18 -27.93
C LYS A 283 -34.49 29.59 -29.03
N ASP A 284 -33.19 29.41 -28.77
CA ASP A 284 -32.23 28.83 -29.71
C ASP A 284 -32.61 27.39 -30.08
N ILE A 285 -33.07 26.58 -29.13
CA ILE A 285 -33.58 25.22 -29.37
C ILE A 285 -34.82 25.27 -30.27
N GLY A 286 -35.72 26.22 -30.04
CA GLY A 286 -36.90 26.46 -30.87
C GLY A 286 -36.54 26.75 -32.33
N ILE A 287 -35.58 27.65 -32.56
CA ILE A 287 -35.09 28.01 -33.89
C ILE A 287 -34.46 26.80 -34.58
N LEU A 288 -33.57 26.06 -33.90
CA LEU A 288 -32.94 24.86 -34.45
C LEU A 288 -33.98 23.83 -34.88
N LYS A 289 -35.02 23.60 -34.06
CA LYS A 289 -36.11 22.67 -34.39
C LYS A 289 -36.95 23.16 -35.57
N SER A 290 -37.22 24.46 -35.67
CA SER A 290 -37.94 25.04 -36.82
C SER A 290 -37.17 24.91 -38.13
N ILE A 291 -35.83 24.92 -38.09
CA ILE A 291 -34.96 24.71 -39.26
C ILE A 291 -34.76 23.20 -39.56
N GLY A 292 -35.33 22.29 -38.75
CA GLY A 292 -35.37 20.85 -39.03
C GLY A 292 -34.50 19.97 -38.14
N TYR A 293 -33.91 20.48 -37.05
CA TYR A 293 -33.18 19.63 -36.09
C TYR A 293 -34.12 18.70 -35.35
N THR A 294 -33.81 17.39 -35.36
CA THR A 294 -34.61 16.40 -34.63
C THR A 294 -34.30 16.41 -33.13
N ASN A 295 -35.19 15.83 -32.33
CA ASN A 295 -34.97 15.61 -30.89
C ASN A 295 -33.66 14.85 -30.61
N LYS A 296 -33.23 13.96 -31.52
CA LYS A 296 -31.96 13.23 -31.41
C LYS A 296 -30.75 14.15 -31.57
N ASN A 297 -30.81 15.11 -32.50
CA ASN A 297 -29.74 16.10 -32.69
C ASN A 297 -29.64 17.01 -31.46
N ILE A 298 -30.77 17.54 -30.97
CA ILE A 298 -30.78 18.39 -29.77
C ILE A 298 -30.22 17.63 -28.56
N ARG A 299 -30.64 16.38 -28.34
CA ARG A 299 -30.09 15.54 -27.26
C ARG A 299 -28.58 15.35 -27.38
N ARG A 300 -28.07 15.12 -28.60
CA ARG A 300 -26.63 14.95 -28.85
C ARG A 300 -25.84 16.21 -28.53
N ILE A 301 -26.35 17.41 -28.86
CA ILE A 301 -25.68 18.69 -28.56
C ILE A 301 -25.42 18.79 -27.05
N PHE A 302 -26.46 18.66 -26.22
CA PHE A 302 -26.34 18.80 -24.77
C PHE A 302 -25.56 17.65 -24.11
N MET A 303 -25.63 16.43 -24.67
CA MET A 303 -24.76 15.32 -24.21
C MET A 303 -23.28 15.60 -24.49
N ILE A 304 -22.95 16.06 -25.69
CA ILE A 304 -21.57 16.42 -26.07
C ILE A 304 -21.08 17.59 -25.19
N GLU A 305 -21.93 18.56 -24.92
CA GLU A 305 -21.61 19.71 -24.06
C GLU A 305 -21.19 19.26 -22.66
N GLY A 306 -21.99 18.43 -22.00
CA GLY A 306 -21.62 17.93 -20.67
C GLY A 306 -20.41 16.98 -20.69
N LEU A 307 -20.24 16.18 -21.75
CA LEU A 307 -19.03 15.35 -21.93
C LEU A 307 -17.77 16.20 -22.13
N LEU A 308 -17.87 17.33 -22.85
CA LEU A 308 -16.76 18.27 -23.03
C LEU A 308 -16.36 18.94 -21.70
N LEU A 309 -17.33 19.41 -20.92
CA LEU A 309 -17.10 19.93 -19.57
C LEU A 309 -16.40 18.88 -18.70
N GLY A 310 -16.87 17.63 -18.80
CA GLY A 310 -16.26 16.47 -18.16
C GLY A 310 -14.82 16.23 -18.55
N PHE A 311 -14.56 16.22 -19.86
CA PHE A 311 -13.25 16.00 -20.43
C PHE A 311 -12.26 17.09 -19.99
N PHE A 312 -12.63 18.37 -20.10
CA PHE A 312 -11.77 19.46 -19.64
C PHE A 312 -11.52 19.40 -18.13
N GLY A 313 -12.53 19.03 -17.34
CA GLY A 313 -12.37 18.86 -15.90
C GLY A 313 -11.40 17.73 -15.57
N MET A 314 -11.52 16.60 -16.25
CA MET A 314 -10.63 15.45 -16.10
C MET A 314 -9.19 15.76 -16.52
N VAL A 315 -9.00 16.47 -17.63
CA VAL A 315 -7.67 16.92 -18.09
C VAL A 315 -7.06 17.87 -17.07
N MET A 316 -7.82 18.88 -16.64
CA MET A 316 -7.35 19.86 -15.65
C MET A 316 -7.03 19.19 -14.31
N GLY A 317 -7.87 18.27 -13.82
CA GLY A 317 -7.62 17.51 -12.60
C GLY A 317 -6.39 16.60 -12.70
N SER A 318 -6.17 16.00 -13.87
CA SER A 318 -4.97 15.18 -14.13
C SER A 318 -3.69 16.01 -14.14
N ILE A 319 -3.75 17.26 -14.64
CA ILE A 319 -2.62 18.21 -14.60
C ILE A 319 -2.38 18.74 -13.18
N LEU A 320 -3.44 19.00 -12.42
CA LEU A 320 -3.34 19.48 -11.04
C LEU A 320 -2.81 18.41 -10.08
N SER A 321 -3.09 17.14 -10.33
CA SER A 321 -2.73 16.03 -9.43
C SER A 321 -1.22 15.96 -9.13
N PRO A 322 -0.30 15.98 -10.11
CA PRO A 322 1.15 16.03 -9.86
C PRO A 322 1.58 17.26 -9.04
N ILE A 323 0.96 18.42 -9.26
CA ILE A 323 1.28 19.66 -8.54
C ILE A 323 0.92 19.49 -7.05
N VAL A 324 -0.28 18.96 -6.78
CA VAL A 324 -0.73 18.69 -5.41
C VAL A 324 0.16 17.63 -4.74
N LEU A 325 0.52 16.56 -5.46
CA LEU A 325 1.43 15.53 -4.95
C LEU A 325 2.81 16.08 -4.59
N PHE A 326 3.35 16.97 -5.43
CA PHE A 326 4.63 17.63 -5.18
C PHE A 326 4.58 18.51 -3.91
N ILE A 327 3.53 19.33 -3.78
CA ILE A 327 3.30 20.15 -2.58
C ILE A 327 3.18 19.25 -1.34
N LEU A 328 2.41 18.16 -1.44
CA LEU A 328 2.22 17.21 -0.35
C LEU A 328 3.55 16.55 0.07
N LYS A 329 4.43 16.22 -0.88
CA LYS A 329 5.77 15.68 -0.59
C LYS A 329 6.62 16.67 0.20
N ILE A 330 6.59 17.95 -0.15
CA ILE A 330 7.31 19.02 0.58
C ILE A 330 6.75 19.17 1.99
N LEU A 331 5.41 19.28 2.13
CA LEU A 331 4.75 19.42 3.42
C LEU A 331 5.04 18.24 4.33
N PHE A 332 5.00 17.02 3.79
CA PHE A 332 5.31 15.81 4.54
C PHE A 332 6.75 15.81 5.07
N LYS A 333 7.72 16.21 4.23
CA LYS A 333 9.13 16.31 4.64
C LYS A 333 9.34 17.32 5.78
N VAL A 334 8.65 18.46 5.74
CA VAL A 334 8.70 19.46 6.82
C VAL A 334 8.08 18.91 8.10
N PHE A 335 6.93 18.24 8.00
CA PHE A 335 6.23 17.66 9.15
C PHE A 335 7.03 16.53 9.81
N MET A 336 7.68 15.68 9.01
CA MET A 336 8.47 14.55 9.52
C MET A 336 9.86 14.93 10.04
N ARG A 337 10.36 16.14 9.76
CA ARG A 337 11.73 16.57 10.16
C ARG A 337 12.00 16.48 11.67
N ASN A 338 10.96 16.64 12.49
CA ASN A 338 11.07 16.64 13.95
C ASN A 338 10.44 15.40 14.61
N GLY A 339 9.94 14.45 13.83
CA GLY A 339 9.26 13.26 14.32
C GLY A 339 10.20 12.08 14.49
N THR A 340 9.93 11.21 15.46
CA THR A 340 10.50 9.85 15.58
C THR A 340 9.90 8.88 14.55
N TYR A 341 9.26 9.40 13.49
CA TYR A 341 8.52 8.62 12.51
C TYR A 341 9.45 8.04 11.43
N TYR A 342 9.23 6.77 11.10
CA TYR A 342 10.10 5.93 10.27
C TYR A 342 10.05 6.21 8.76
N LEU A 343 9.12 7.06 8.32
CA LEU A 343 8.94 7.43 6.92
C LEU A 343 9.66 8.75 6.63
N GLU A 344 10.88 8.66 6.08
CA GLU A 344 11.69 9.83 5.70
C GLU A 344 11.12 10.57 4.48
N GLU A 345 10.38 9.86 3.61
CA GLU A 345 9.69 10.44 2.46
C GLU A 345 8.27 9.90 2.33
N LEU A 346 7.39 10.70 1.72
CA LEU A 346 6.03 10.27 1.37
C LEU A 346 6.10 9.32 0.17
N PRO A 347 5.80 8.02 0.31
CA PRO A 347 5.81 7.11 -0.81
C PRO A 347 4.63 7.41 -1.71
N LEU A 348 4.90 7.56 -3.01
CA LEU A 348 3.89 7.83 -4.04
C LEU A 348 3.94 6.72 -5.07
N TYR A 349 2.80 6.08 -5.35
CA TYR A 349 2.71 5.07 -6.39
C TYR A 349 1.49 5.27 -7.28
N ILE A 350 1.73 5.60 -8.54
CA ILE A 350 0.70 5.81 -9.55
C ILE A 350 0.48 4.50 -10.30
N SER A 351 -0.72 3.93 -10.16
CA SER A 351 -1.13 2.73 -10.90
C SER A 351 -1.85 3.14 -12.19
N ALA A 352 -1.25 2.80 -13.35
CA ALA A 352 -1.85 3.10 -14.65
C ALA A 352 -3.24 2.46 -14.82
N ASN A 353 -3.42 1.23 -14.34
CA ASN A 353 -4.71 0.54 -14.39
C ASN A 353 -5.78 1.28 -13.58
N GLU A 354 -5.42 1.81 -12.40
CA GLU A 354 -6.36 2.55 -11.56
C GLU A 354 -6.70 3.91 -12.17
N LEU A 355 -5.72 4.60 -12.76
CA LEU A 355 -6.00 5.84 -13.49
C LEU A 355 -7.00 5.62 -14.63
N ILE A 356 -6.82 4.55 -15.41
CA ILE A 356 -7.76 4.19 -16.49
C ILE A 356 -9.16 3.94 -15.91
N ILE A 357 -9.26 3.19 -14.82
CA ILE A 357 -10.55 2.94 -14.14
C ILE A 357 -11.19 4.26 -13.69
N ILE A 358 -10.44 5.17 -13.06
CA ILE A 358 -10.95 6.48 -12.63
C ILE A 358 -11.48 7.26 -13.83
N TYR A 359 -10.74 7.31 -14.94
CA TYR A 359 -11.18 8.04 -16.14
C TYR A 359 -12.43 7.43 -16.76
N VAL A 360 -12.51 6.11 -16.86
CA VAL A 360 -13.69 5.40 -17.39
C VAL A 360 -14.91 5.66 -16.50
N VAL A 361 -14.77 5.50 -15.18
CA VAL A 361 -15.86 5.75 -14.23
C VAL A 361 -16.30 7.22 -14.28
N THR A 362 -15.35 8.15 -14.37
CA THR A 362 -15.60 9.59 -14.52
C THR A 362 -16.43 9.88 -15.76
N VAL A 363 -16.04 9.35 -16.92
CA VAL A 363 -16.78 9.52 -18.17
C VAL A 363 -18.17 8.92 -18.08
N ILE A 364 -18.34 7.73 -17.48
CA ILE A 364 -19.65 7.09 -17.28
C ILE A 364 -20.56 7.96 -16.40
N VAL A 365 -20.05 8.42 -15.26
CA VAL A 365 -20.82 9.22 -14.30
C VAL A 365 -21.24 10.55 -14.92
N ILE A 366 -20.34 11.22 -15.65
CA ILE A 366 -20.66 12.46 -16.35
C ILE A 366 -21.66 12.19 -17.48
N PHE A 367 -21.47 11.14 -18.26
CA PHE A 367 -22.43 10.76 -19.29
C PHE A 367 -23.83 10.58 -18.72
N ILE A 368 -23.97 9.81 -17.63
CA ILE A 368 -25.25 9.60 -16.93
C ILE A 368 -25.85 10.93 -16.47
N SER A 369 -25.05 11.83 -15.92
CA SER A 369 -25.51 13.13 -15.43
C SER A 369 -26.03 14.04 -16.55
N THR A 370 -25.57 13.87 -17.80
CA THR A 370 -26.09 14.61 -18.96
C THR A 370 -27.41 14.09 -19.50
N ILE A 371 -27.80 12.84 -19.21
CA ILE A 371 -28.98 12.19 -19.82
C ILE A 371 -30.25 12.97 -19.51
N PHE A 372 -30.45 13.35 -18.25
CA PHE A 372 -31.68 14.03 -17.82
C PHE A 372 -31.85 15.42 -18.46
N PRO A 373 -30.89 16.35 -18.36
CA PRO A 373 -31.01 17.66 -18.99
C PRO A 373 -31.13 17.58 -20.52
N ALA A 374 -30.32 16.74 -21.17
CA ALA A 374 -30.34 16.58 -22.63
C ALA A 374 -31.68 16.03 -23.13
N SER A 375 -32.31 15.12 -22.36
CA SER A 375 -33.63 14.60 -22.68
C SER A 375 -34.73 15.63 -22.48
N ARG A 376 -34.63 16.50 -21.46
CA ARG A 376 -35.58 17.62 -21.29
C ARG A 376 -35.46 18.61 -22.44
N ALA A 377 -34.25 19.01 -22.81
CA ALA A 377 -34.01 19.91 -23.94
C ALA A 377 -34.60 19.37 -25.25
N ALA A 378 -34.39 18.08 -25.50
CA ALA A 378 -34.90 17.41 -26.68
C ALA A 378 -36.44 17.36 -26.74
N LYS A 379 -37.16 17.43 -25.62
CA LYS A 379 -38.64 17.36 -25.59
C LYS A 379 -39.34 18.72 -25.68
N LEU A 380 -38.61 19.84 -25.64
CA LEU A 380 -39.19 21.19 -25.75
C LEU A 380 -39.89 21.39 -27.11
N LYS A 381 -41.11 21.94 -27.12
CA LYS A 381 -41.84 22.19 -28.37
C LYS A 381 -41.46 23.56 -28.97
N PRO A 382 -41.34 23.69 -30.31
CA PRO A 382 -41.01 24.96 -30.97
C PRO A 382 -41.99 26.09 -30.62
N VAL A 383 -43.28 25.77 -30.53
CA VAL A 383 -44.34 26.72 -30.16
C VAL A 383 -44.18 27.24 -28.73
N GLU A 384 -43.75 26.39 -27.80
CA GLU A 384 -43.49 26.80 -26.40
C GLU A 384 -42.23 27.67 -26.31
N ALA A 385 -41.23 27.43 -27.17
CA ALA A 385 -40.00 28.21 -27.19
C ALA A 385 -40.16 29.64 -27.72
N LEU A 386 -41.12 29.86 -28.61
CA LEU A 386 -41.41 31.16 -29.24
C LEU A 386 -42.50 31.97 -28.51
N LYS A 387 -43.22 31.35 -27.56
CA LYS A 387 -44.30 32.00 -26.79
C LYS A 387 -43.84 32.80 -25.57
N TYR A 388 -42.58 32.67 -25.16
CA TYR A 388 -42.00 33.44 -24.06
C TYR A 388 -41.57 34.84 -24.57
N GLU A 389 -42.56 35.71 -24.70
CA GLU A 389 -42.45 37.17 -24.53
C GLU A 389 -43.18 37.59 -23.26
#